data_AF-A0A832DEN2-F1
#
_entry.id   AF-A0A832DEN2-F1
#
_cell.length_a   1.000
_cell.length_b   1.000
_cell.length_c   1.000
_cell.angle_alpha   90.00
_cell.angle_beta   90.00
_cell.angle_gamma   90.00
#
_symmetry.space_group_name_H-M   'P 1'
#
loop_
_entity.id
_entity.type
_entity.pdbx_description
1 polymer ?
#
loop_
_entity_poly.entity_id
_entity_poly.type
_entity_poly.pdbx_seq_one_letter_code
_entity_poly.pdbx_strand_id
1 'polypeptide(L)'
;MRTGITTMTLDWGQCPPWLFERMKRLARVIVLAIVSEYGSYEFIRRLADPVWFQSLGTLMAFDWNASGLTVTTMAAVKEALRGLEKDADIFICGGKGKTSRKTPEQILYWSYDLGFDQKSYDKLIYTSKLIAKVDSALIQDGFNLYHHNFIFNKKGQWAVVQQGMNTKIKRARRYHWLGANIKNFLEEPHSGIASQIRLDAVVDLTHKKSAQNKKIQLVLVKNKKDLYHNLQILSQPKNPYYFKILNLPGIEFSHHPVENEFLNPQLNKAINKIIINKPDSFEKLLMTVGVGARTIRALSRCRGYLWR
;
A
#
# COMPACT_ATOMS: atom_id res chain seq x y z
N MET A 1 -11.50 1.94 -7.57
CA MET A 1 -11.35 3.04 -6.62
C MET A 1 -10.95 2.41 -5.30
N ARG A 2 -10.20 3.14 -4.49
CA ARG A 2 -9.83 2.74 -3.15
C ARG A 2 -10.96 3.13 -2.22
N THR A 3 -11.84 2.16 -2.02
CA THR A 3 -13.21 2.24 -1.53
C THR A 3 -13.33 2.77 -0.10
N GLY A 4 -12.29 2.59 0.72
CA GLY A 4 -12.13 3.40 1.92
C GLY A 4 -10.97 2.99 2.84
N ILE A 5 -10.95 3.64 4.00
CA ILE A 5 -9.87 3.58 5.00
C ILE A 5 -10.49 3.52 6.40
N THR A 6 -9.83 2.81 7.32
CA THR A 6 -10.22 2.76 8.74
C THR A 6 -8.98 2.82 9.62
N THR A 7 -8.96 3.65 10.67
CA THR A 7 -7.89 3.69 11.68
C THR A 7 -8.34 3.07 13.00
N MET A 8 -7.50 2.22 13.59
CA MET A 8 -7.82 1.38 14.76
C MET A 8 -6.61 1.28 15.72
N THR A 9 -6.79 0.78 16.95
CA THR A 9 -5.68 0.61 17.91
C THR A 9 -4.71 -0.47 17.43
N LEU A 10 -3.44 -0.38 17.82
CA LEU A 10 -2.44 -1.41 17.50
C LEU A 10 -2.29 -2.37 18.69
N ASP A 11 -2.64 -3.62 18.45
CA ASP A 11 -2.78 -4.66 19.48
C ASP A 11 -1.91 -5.87 19.10
N TRP A 12 -1.38 -6.53 20.13
CA TRP A 12 -0.34 -7.56 19.98
C TRP A 12 -0.85 -8.97 20.31
N GLY A 13 -2.13 -9.10 20.69
CA GLY A 13 -2.77 -10.38 20.97
C GLY A 13 -2.87 -11.28 19.73
N GLN A 14 -2.91 -12.59 19.97
CA GLN A 14 -3.13 -13.61 18.96
C GLN A 14 -4.53 -14.19 19.11
N CYS A 15 -5.24 -14.43 17.99
CA CYS A 15 -6.53 -15.11 18.02
C CYS A 15 -6.37 -16.52 18.60
N PRO A 16 -7.13 -16.90 19.65
CA PRO A 16 -7.09 -18.25 20.20
C PRO A 16 -7.48 -19.29 19.14
N PRO A 17 -6.82 -20.47 19.07
CA PRO A 17 -7.12 -21.49 18.06
C PRO A 17 -8.59 -21.91 18.03
N TRP A 18 -9.22 -22.08 19.20
CA TRP A 18 -10.63 -22.46 19.32
C TRP A 18 -11.58 -21.41 18.72
N LEU A 19 -11.23 -20.12 18.81
CA LEU A 19 -12.01 -19.03 18.20
C LEU A 19 -11.80 -19.06 16.69
N PHE A 20 -10.54 -19.17 16.25
CA PHE A 20 -10.21 -19.23 14.82
C PHE A 20 -10.89 -20.40 14.09
N GLU A 21 -11.02 -21.58 14.72
CA GLU A 21 -11.80 -22.70 14.15
C GLU A 21 -13.28 -22.35 13.96
N ARG A 22 -13.90 -21.65 14.92
CA ARG A 22 -15.28 -21.16 14.80
C ARG A 22 -15.39 -20.09 13.70
N MET A 23 -14.44 -19.17 13.63
CA MET A 23 -14.37 -18.14 12.57
C MET A 23 -14.29 -18.77 11.18
N LYS A 24 -13.45 -19.80 10.96
CA LYS A 24 -13.37 -20.50 9.67
C LYS A 24 -14.69 -21.15 9.27
N ARG A 25 -15.37 -21.83 10.21
CA ARG A 25 -16.67 -22.47 9.94
C ARG A 25 -17.74 -21.45 9.58
N LEU A 26 -17.84 -20.35 10.33
CA LEU A 26 -18.80 -19.28 10.07
C LEU A 26 -18.48 -18.52 8.77
N ALA A 27 -17.21 -18.21 8.53
CA ALA A 27 -16.74 -17.61 7.27
C ALA A 27 -17.14 -18.46 6.06
N ARG A 28 -16.96 -19.79 6.12
CA ARG A 28 -17.34 -20.70 5.02
C ARG A 28 -18.82 -20.56 4.67
N VAL A 29 -19.71 -20.62 5.67
CA VAL A 29 -21.16 -20.50 5.45
C VAL A 29 -21.53 -19.12 4.89
N ILE A 30 -20.99 -18.04 5.45
CA ILE A 30 -21.25 -16.67 4.99
C ILE A 30 -20.78 -16.48 3.54
N VAL A 31 -19.56 -16.90 3.21
CA VAL A 31 -19.00 -16.74 1.86
C VAL A 31 -19.83 -17.54 0.85
N LEU A 32 -20.09 -18.82 1.12
CA LEU A 32 -20.84 -19.67 0.19
C LEU A 32 -22.27 -19.16 -0.03
N ALA A 33 -22.97 -18.70 1.01
CA ALA A 33 -24.30 -18.12 0.88
C ALA A 33 -24.32 -16.84 0.04
N ILE A 34 -23.31 -15.96 0.18
CA ILE A 34 -23.20 -14.75 -0.65
C ILE A 34 -22.86 -15.12 -2.10
N VAL A 35 -22.02 -16.13 -2.31
CA VAL A 35 -21.62 -16.59 -3.65
C VAL A 35 -22.77 -17.31 -4.37
N SER A 36 -23.56 -18.12 -3.67
CA SER A 36 -24.71 -18.81 -4.28
C SER A 36 -25.81 -17.84 -4.70
N GLU A 37 -26.06 -16.80 -3.90
CA GLU A 37 -27.14 -15.83 -4.15
C GLU A 37 -26.73 -14.71 -5.12
N TYR A 38 -25.49 -14.20 -5.01
CA TYR A 38 -25.05 -12.99 -5.73
C TYR A 38 -23.77 -13.16 -6.57
N GLY A 39 -23.14 -14.35 -6.54
CA GLY A 39 -21.90 -14.65 -7.26
C GLY A 39 -20.62 -14.16 -6.58
N SER A 40 -19.48 -14.69 -7.04
CA SER A 40 -18.13 -14.41 -6.52
C SER A 40 -17.80 -12.91 -6.45
N TYR A 41 -18.19 -12.16 -7.48
CA TYR A 41 -17.89 -10.74 -7.58
C TYR A 41 -18.56 -9.90 -6.48
N GLU A 42 -19.78 -10.23 -6.06
CA GLU A 42 -20.45 -9.47 -5.01
C GLU A 42 -19.73 -9.61 -3.66
N PHE A 43 -19.23 -10.81 -3.34
CA PHE A 43 -18.39 -11.01 -2.16
C PHE A 43 -17.07 -10.22 -2.25
N ILE A 44 -16.40 -10.22 -3.41
CA ILE A 44 -15.18 -9.44 -3.66
C ILE A 44 -15.45 -7.93 -3.53
N ARG A 45 -16.60 -7.45 -4.04
CA ARG A 45 -17.04 -6.06 -3.92
C ARG A 45 -17.30 -5.67 -2.46
N ARG A 46 -17.97 -6.54 -1.70
CA ARG A 46 -18.24 -6.38 -0.26
C ARG A 46 -16.97 -6.35 0.59
N LEU A 47 -15.97 -7.19 0.30
CA LEU A 47 -14.65 -7.12 0.96
C LEU A 47 -13.91 -5.79 0.72
N ALA A 48 -14.19 -5.10 -0.38
CA ALA A 48 -13.66 -3.78 -0.63
C ALA A 48 -14.38 -2.68 0.18
N ASP A 49 -15.59 -2.89 0.69
CA ASP A 49 -16.24 -1.92 1.55
C ASP A 49 -15.65 -1.98 2.98
N PRO A 50 -15.12 -0.87 3.52
CA PRO A 50 -14.46 -0.87 4.82
C PRO A 50 -15.41 -1.07 6.00
N VAL A 51 -16.69 -0.70 5.86
CA VAL A 51 -17.73 -0.85 6.88
C VAL A 51 -18.27 -2.27 6.84
N TRP A 52 -18.59 -2.78 5.66
CA TRP A 52 -19.04 -4.17 5.51
C TRP A 52 -17.97 -5.17 5.99
N PHE A 53 -16.70 -4.95 5.62
CA PHE A 53 -15.59 -5.76 6.11
C PHE A 53 -15.42 -5.69 7.64
N GLN A 54 -15.67 -4.51 8.24
CA GLN A 54 -15.67 -4.33 9.69
C GLN A 54 -16.77 -5.17 10.35
N SER A 55 -17.98 -5.13 9.79
CA SER A 55 -19.12 -5.92 10.24
C SER A 55 -18.87 -7.42 10.10
N LEU A 56 -18.26 -7.87 8.99
CA LEU A 56 -17.87 -9.28 8.80
C LEU A 56 -16.91 -9.77 9.90
N GLY A 57 -15.88 -8.98 10.21
CA GLY A 57 -14.93 -9.35 11.28
C GLY A 57 -15.58 -9.38 12.67
N THR A 58 -16.48 -8.44 12.95
CA THR A 58 -17.20 -8.35 14.24
C THR A 58 -18.23 -9.46 14.38
N LEU A 59 -18.94 -9.82 13.30
CA LEU A 59 -19.86 -10.96 13.24
C LEU A 59 -19.15 -12.30 13.51
N MET A 60 -17.87 -12.41 13.15
CA MET A 60 -17.02 -13.54 13.50
C MET A 60 -16.41 -13.43 14.91
N ALA A 61 -17.06 -12.69 15.83
CA ALA A 61 -16.68 -12.51 17.22
C ALA A 61 -15.24 -11.97 17.42
N PHE A 62 -14.82 -11.04 16.57
CA PHE A 62 -13.55 -10.31 16.72
C PHE A 62 -13.80 -8.85 17.13
N ASP A 63 -12.98 -8.30 18.03
CA ASP A 63 -13.15 -6.94 18.55
C ASP A 63 -13.11 -5.87 17.45
N TRP A 64 -14.13 -5.01 17.45
CA TRP A 64 -14.36 -4.04 16.38
C TRP A 64 -13.26 -2.97 16.29
N ASN A 65 -12.64 -2.62 17.41
CA ASN A 65 -11.60 -1.57 17.49
C ASN A 65 -10.17 -2.12 17.30
N ALA A 66 -9.99 -3.43 17.16
CA ALA A 66 -8.68 -4.08 17.17
C ALA A 66 -8.04 -4.22 15.77
N SER A 67 -6.76 -3.84 15.65
CA SER A 67 -5.91 -4.11 14.48
C SER A 67 -5.80 -5.58 14.09
N GLY A 68 -6.00 -6.50 15.05
CA GLY A 68 -6.05 -7.93 14.79
C GLY A 68 -7.17 -8.33 13.81
N LEU A 69 -8.29 -7.60 13.80
CA LEU A 69 -9.52 -7.96 13.08
C LEU A 69 -9.25 -8.23 11.61
N THR A 70 -8.54 -7.33 10.93
CA THR A 70 -8.26 -7.42 9.49
C THR A 70 -7.40 -8.62 9.12
N VAL A 71 -6.42 -8.94 9.96
CA VAL A 71 -5.51 -10.07 9.74
C VAL A 71 -6.27 -11.38 9.97
N THR A 72 -6.97 -11.49 11.09
CA THR A 72 -7.70 -12.71 11.48
C THR A 72 -8.87 -12.97 10.54
N THR A 73 -9.63 -11.94 10.16
CA THR A 73 -10.74 -12.03 9.20
C THR A 73 -10.26 -12.56 7.85
N MET A 74 -9.21 -11.96 7.27
CA MET A 74 -8.69 -12.43 5.98
C MET A 74 -8.09 -13.83 6.07
N ALA A 75 -7.43 -14.19 7.17
CA ALA A 75 -6.92 -15.54 7.39
C ALA A 75 -8.06 -16.56 7.54
N ALA A 76 -9.12 -16.23 8.29
CA ALA A 76 -10.27 -17.09 8.49
C ALA A 76 -11.02 -17.33 7.17
N VAL A 77 -11.27 -16.28 6.37
CA VAL A 77 -11.89 -16.41 5.04
C VAL A 77 -11.01 -17.23 4.08
N LYS A 78 -9.69 -17.02 4.07
CA LYS A 78 -8.75 -17.78 3.23
C LYS A 78 -8.72 -19.27 3.58
N GLU A 79 -8.64 -19.61 4.86
CA GLU A 79 -8.67 -21.02 5.30
C GLU A 79 -10.08 -21.63 5.20
N ALA A 80 -11.14 -20.82 5.29
CA ALA A 80 -12.52 -21.27 5.08
C ALA A 80 -12.77 -21.70 3.64
N LEU A 81 -12.18 -21.00 2.66
CA LEU A 81 -12.26 -21.33 1.23
C LEU A 81 -11.32 -22.46 0.79
N ARG A 82 -10.46 -22.97 1.68
CA ARG A 82 -9.46 -23.98 1.33
C ARG A 82 -10.09 -25.29 0.87
N GLY A 83 -9.75 -25.70 -0.35
CA GLY A 83 -10.33 -26.85 -1.05
C GLY A 83 -11.65 -26.55 -1.76
N LEU A 84 -12.11 -25.30 -1.75
CA LEU A 84 -13.36 -24.82 -2.36
C LEU A 84 -13.13 -23.57 -3.23
N GLU A 85 -11.88 -23.15 -3.45
CA GLU A 85 -11.55 -21.90 -4.16
C GLU A 85 -12.09 -21.89 -5.59
N LYS A 86 -12.08 -23.05 -6.26
CA LYS A 86 -12.63 -23.22 -7.62
C LYS A 86 -14.15 -23.17 -7.67
N ASP A 87 -14.84 -23.65 -6.63
CA ASP A 87 -16.30 -23.72 -6.57
C ASP A 87 -16.90 -22.38 -6.14
N ALA A 88 -16.27 -21.74 -5.14
CA ALA A 88 -16.61 -20.39 -4.72
C ALA A 88 -16.14 -19.30 -5.71
N ASP A 89 -15.28 -19.65 -6.68
CA ASP A 89 -14.68 -18.73 -7.65
C ASP A 89 -13.97 -17.53 -6.99
N ILE A 90 -13.25 -17.79 -5.88
CA ILE A 90 -12.55 -16.77 -5.08
C ILE A 90 -11.16 -17.26 -4.70
N PHE A 91 -10.14 -16.51 -5.14
CA PHE A 91 -8.72 -16.81 -4.91
C PHE A 91 -8.09 -15.70 -4.07
N ILE A 92 -7.63 -16.04 -2.86
CA ILE A 92 -7.06 -15.07 -1.91
C ILE A 92 -5.54 -15.26 -1.82
N CYS A 93 -4.78 -14.35 -2.42
CA CYS A 93 -3.32 -14.33 -2.43
C CYS A 93 -2.78 -13.37 -1.37
N GLY A 94 -1.66 -13.73 -0.71
CA GLY A 94 -1.02 -12.89 0.32
C GLY A 94 -1.38 -13.28 1.77
N GLY A 95 -1.20 -12.32 2.68
CA GLY A 95 -1.42 -12.45 4.13
C GLY A 95 -0.62 -11.42 4.96
N LYS A 96 -0.30 -11.78 6.21
CA LYS A 96 0.53 -10.98 7.16
C LYS A 96 2.04 -11.25 6.96
N GLY A 97 2.86 -10.24 7.21
CA GLY A 97 4.32 -10.37 7.36
C GLY A 97 5.01 -10.89 6.11
N LYS A 98 5.72 -12.02 6.21
CA LYS A 98 6.41 -12.63 5.06
C LYS A 98 5.44 -13.09 3.97
N THR A 99 4.21 -13.49 4.32
CA THR A 99 3.21 -14.01 3.38
C THR A 99 2.70 -12.93 2.42
N SER A 100 2.68 -11.65 2.82
CA SER A 100 2.32 -10.54 1.91
C SER A 100 3.24 -10.44 0.70
N ARG A 101 4.52 -10.82 0.85
CA ARG A 101 5.52 -10.79 -0.22
C ARG A 101 5.37 -11.94 -1.22
N LYS A 102 4.70 -13.03 -0.82
CA LYS A 102 4.39 -14.19 -1.69
C LYS A 102 3.17 -13.97 -2.58
N THR A 103 2.48 -12.83 -2.48
CA THR A 103 1.29 -12.53 -3.30
C THR A 103 1.52 -12.71 -4.81
N PRO A 104 2.64 -12.24 -5.41
CA PRO A 104 2.92 -12.48 -6.83
C PRO A 104 3.04 -13.97 -7.21
N GLU A 105 3.71 -14.76 -6.36
CA GLU A 105 3.90 -16.21 -6.55
C GLU A 105 2.55 -16.94 -6.47
N GLN A 106 1.68 -16.53 -5.53
CA GLN A 106 0.35 -17.12 -5.35
C GLN A 106 -0.61 -16.74 -6.48
N ILE A 107 -0.55 -15.50 -6.99
CA ILE A 107 -1.32 -15.11 -8.19
C ILE A 107 -0.86 -15.95 -9.38
N LEU A 108 0.46 -16.11 -9.58
CA LEU A 108 1.02 -16.91 -10.68
C LEU A 108 0.57 -18.38 -10.60
N TYR A 109 0.66 -19.00 -9.42
CA TYR A 109 0.20 -20.37 -9.17
C TYR A 109 -1.27 -20.57 -9.56
N TRP A 110 -2.17 -19.75 -9.01
CA TRP A 110 -3.60 -19.83 -9.35
C TRP A 110 -3.87 -19.51 -10.82
N SER A 111 -3.10 -18.60 -11.43
CA SER A 111 -3.29 -18.27 -12.84
C SER A 111 -2.97 -19.44 -13.76
N TYR A 112 -1.93 -20.22 -13.46
CA TYR A 112 -1.65 -21.47 -14.19
C TYR A 112 -2.76 -22.51 -13.98
N ASP A 113 -3.19 -22.72 -12.74
CA ASP A 113 -4.22 -23.71 -12.37
C ASP A 113 -5.63 -23.36 -12.93
N LEU A 114 -5.87 -22.08 -13.23
CA LEU A 114 -7.09 -21.58 -13.88
C LEU A 114 -6.97 -21.40 -15.40
N GLY A 115 -5.80 -21.67 -15.99
CA GLY A 115 -5.57 -21.52 -17.44
C GLY A 115 -5.59 -20.07 -17.94
N PHE A 116 -5.23 -19.10 -17.09
CA PHE A 116 -5.14 -17.70 -17.50
C PHE A 116 -3.97 -17.49 -18.48
N ASP A 117 -4.20 -16.64 -19.48
CA ASP A 117 -3.13 -16.19 -20.37
C ASP A 117 -2.10 -15.32 -19.62
N GLN A 118 -0.88 -15.24 -20.19
CA GLN A 118 0.23 -14.53 -19.57
C GLN A 118 -0.04 -13.04 -19.32
N LYS A 119 -0.68 -12.36 -20.28
CA LYS A 119 -1.00 -10.93 -20.18
C LYS A 119 -2.02 -10.67 -19.07
N SER A 120 -2.97 -11.57 -18.86
CA SER A 120 -3.94 -11.49 -17.76
C SER A 120 -3.30 -11.66 -16.39
N TYR A 121 -2.44 -12.67 -16.17
CA TYR A 121 -1.80 -12.83 -14.86
C TYR A 121 -0.72 -11.79 -14.59
N ASP A 122 0.06 -11.38 -15.60
CA ASP A 122 1.05 -10.31 -15.46
C ASP A 122 0.37 -9.01 -15.05
N LYS A 123 -0.83 -8.72 -15.59
CA LYS A 123 -1.66 -7.58 -15.17
C LYS A 123 -2.06 -7.68 -13.70
N LEU A 124 -2.54 -8.83 -13.22
CA LEU A 124 -2.90 -9.01 -11.80
C LEU A 124 -1.69 -8.86 -10.86
N ILE A 125 -0.56 -9.49 -11.20
CA ILE A 125 0.72 -9.38 -10.46
C ILE A 125 1.20 -7.93 -10.42
N TYR A 126 1.16 -7.24 -11.56
CA TYR A 126 1.55 -5.84 -11.69
C TYR A 126 0.66 -4.93 -10.85
N THR A 127 -0.67 -5.11 -10.93
CA THR A 127 -1.65 -4.37 -10.13
C THR A 127 -1.46 -4.59 -8.63
N SER A 128 -1.26 -5.84 -8.17
CA SER A 128 -0.96 -6.16 -6.76
C SER A 128 0.28 -5.40 -6.26
N LYS A 129 1.37 -5.45 -7.04
CA LYS A 129 2.63 -4.73 -6.72
C LYS A 129 2.46 -3.21 -6.73
N LEU A 130 1.76 -2.66 -7.73
CA LEU A 130 1.54 -1.22 -7.88
C LEU A 130 0.76 -0.66 -6.70
N ILE A 131 -0.34 -1.30 -6.32
CA ILE A 131 -1.18 -0.87 -5.19
C ILE A 131 -0.38 -0.86 -3.88
N ALA A 132 0.39 -1.92 -3.61
CA ALA A 132 1.26 -1.99 -2.44
C ALA A 132 2.32 -0.88 -2.43
N LYS A 133 2.84 -0.47 -3.61
CA LYS A 133 3.75 0.68 -3.73
C LYS A 133 3.05 2.03 -3.56
N VAL A 134 1.83 2.21 -4.09
CA VAL A 134 1.05 3.44 -3.89
C VAL A 134 0.82 3.66 -2.39
N ASP A 135 0.31 2.64 -1.71
CA ASP A 135 -0.06 2.72 -0.29
C ASP A 135 1.12 2.83 0.69
N SER A 136 2.34 2.44 0.27
CA SER A 136 3.54 2.51 1.12
C SER A 136 4.54 3.61 0.75
N ALA A 137 4.54 4.11 -0.49
CA ALA A 137 5.57 5.04 -0.97
C ALA A 137 5.05 6.40 -1.42
N LEU A 138 3.78 6.50 -1.88
CA LEU A 138 3.21 7.79 -2.28
C LEU A 138 2.54 8.53 -1.13
N ILE A 139 2.16 7.83 -0.07
CA ILE A 139 1.61 8.40 1.16
C ILE A 139 2.55 8.04 2.30
N GLN A 140 3.11 9.06 2.96
CA GLN A 140 4.22 8.87 3.90
C GLN A 140 3.94 9.49 5.26
N ASP A 141 2.94 8.93 5.93
CA ASP A 141 2.44 9.27 7.27
C ASP A 141 2.97 8.35 8.39
N GLY A 142 3.91 7.47 8.04
CA GLY A 142 4.52 6.51 8.97
C GLY A 142 3.75 5.20 9.16
N PHE A 143 2.64 4.97 8.44
CA PHE A 143 1.96 3.67 8.45
C PHE A 143 2.66 2.67 7.50
N ASN A 144 3.58 1.87 8.04
CA ASN A 144 4.30 0.86 7.28
C ASN A 144 3.41 -0.37 7.00
N LEU A 145 3.22 -0.73 5.73
CA LEU A 145 2.46 -1.91 5.33
C LEU A 145 3.07 -3.21 5.89
N TYR A 146 2.22 -4.02 6.54
CA TYR A 146 2.60 -5.32 7.09
C TYR A 146 1.63 -6.46 6.71
N HIS A 147 0.53 -6.12 6.05
CA HIS A 147 -0.52 -7.04 5.63
C HIS A 147 -1.03 -6.65 4.24
N HIS A 148 -1.13 -7.62 3.34
CA HIS A 148 -1.67 -7.45 1.99
C HIS A 148 -2.35 -8.74 1.57
N ASN A 149 -3.63 -8.68 1.22
CA ASN A 149 -4.29 -9.71 0.44
C ASN A 149 -4.82 -9.13 -0.86
N PHE A 150 -4.57 -9.86 -1.94
CA PHE A 150 -5.13 -9.64 -3.26
C PHE A 150 -6.16 -10.74 -3.52
N ILE A 151 -7.42 -10.36 -3.74
CA ILE A 151 -8.55 -11.27 -3.92
C ILE A 151 -9.03 -11.12 -5.35
N PHE A 152 -9.20 -12.23 -6.09
CA PHE A 152 -9.74 -12.21 -7.45
C PHE A 152 -10.61 -13.43 -7.77
N ASN A 153 -11.32 -13.39 -8.89
CA ASN A 153 -12.12 -14.49 -9.45
C ASN A 153 -11.66 -14.87 -10.88
N LYS A 154 -12.22 -15.94 -11.47
CA LYS A 154 -11.93 -16.40 -12.85
C LYS A 154 -12.19 -15.33 -13.92
N LYS A 155 -13.06 -14.35 -13.66
CA LYS A 155 -13.33 -13.21 -14.55
C LYS A 155 -12.29 -12.09 -14.43
N GLY A 156 -11.24 -12.26 -13.63
CA GLY A 156 -10.21 -11.25 -13.38
C GLY A 156 -10.72 -10.02 -12.61
N GLN A 157 -11.90 -10.11 -11.99
CA GLN A 157 -12.43 -9.07 -11.11
C GLN A 157 -11.78 -9.22 -9.74
N TRP A 158 -11.35 -8.11 -9.14
CA TRP A 158 -10.48 -8.16 -7.97
C TRP A 158 -10.72 -7.05 -6.95
N ALA A 159 -10.33 -7.33 -5.70
CA ALA A 159 -10.22 -6.39 -4.60
C ALA A 159 -8.89 -6.57 -3.84
N VAL A 160 -8.45 -5.55 -3.12
CA VAL A 160 -7.25 -5.61 -2.27
C VAL A 160 -7.57 -5.09 -0.87
N VAL A 161 -7.21 -5.87 0.15
CA VAL A 161 -7.31 -5.49 1.57
C VAL A 161 -5.92 -5.49 2.18
N GLN A 162 -5.45 -4.31 2.59
CA GLN A 162 -4.14 -4.09 3.17
C GLN A 162 -4.22 -3.44 4.55
N GLN A 163 -3.16 -3.59 5.35
CA GLN A 163 -3.02 -2.87 6.61
C GLN A 163 -1.59 -2.38 6.83
N GLY A 164 -1.48 -1.10 7.19
CA GLY A 164 -0.26 -0.46 7.67
C GLY A 164 -0.31 -0.25 9.18
N MET A 165 0.86 -0.22 9.83
CA MET A 165 0.99 0.12 11.25
C MET A 165 1.94 1.30 11.44
N ASN A 166 1.59 2.21 12.35
CA ASN A 166 2.49 3.23 12.84
C ASN A 166 2.73 2.98 14.34
N THR A 167 3.90 2.43 14.66
CA THR A 167 4.27 2.00 16.00
C THR A 167 4.47 3.18 16.97
N LYS A 168 4.85 4.37 16.47
CA LYS A 168 5.05 5.57 17.30
C LYS A 168 3.75 6.04 17.94
N ILE A 169 2.67 6.08 17.17
CA ILE A 169 1.33 6.47 17.64
C ILE A 169 0.45 5.28 18.05
N LYS A 170 1.00 4.06 18.04
CA LYS A 170 0.30 2.80 18.37
C LYS A 170 -1.05 2.63 17.64
N ARG A 171 -1.08 2.94 16.33
CA ARG A 171 -2.28 2.75 15.48
C ARG A 171 -2.01 1.85 14.28
N ALA A 172 -3.05 1.16 13.83
CA ALA A 172 -3.10 0.56 12.50
C ALA A 172 -4.07 1.35 11.59
N ARG A 173 -3.83 1.28 10.29
CA ARG A 173 -4.72 1.81 9.25
C ARG A 173 -4.99 0.72 8.22
N ARG A 174 -6.27 0.46 7.93
CA ARG A 174 -6.74 -0.46 6.90
C ARG A 174 -7.00 0.27 5.58
N TYR A 175 -6.78 -0.43 4.48
CA TYR A 175 -6.73 0.09 3.12
C TYR A 175 -7.52 -0.87 2.20
N HIS A 176 -8.61 -0.41 1.56
CA HIS A 176 -9.41 -1.24 0.65
C HIS A 176 -9.42 -0.70 -0.78
N TRP A 177 -9.31 -1.60 -1.77
CA TRP A 177 -9.42 -1.28 -3.19
C TRP A 177 -10.38 -2.22 -3.92
N LEU A 178 -11.10 -1.68 -4.90
CA LEU A 178 -11.92 -2.41 -5.86
C LEU A 178 -11.50 -2.07 -7.29
N GLY A 179 -11.26 -3.10 -8.12
CA GLY A 179 -10.77 -2.94 -9.48
C GLY A 179 -11.71 -2.21 -10.43
N ALA A 180 -13.02 -2.48 -10.36
CA ALA A 180 -14.03 -1.96 -11.31
C ALA A 180 -14.08 -0.43 -11.43
N ASN A 181 -13.66 0.30 -10.39
CA ASN A 181 -13.78 1.77 -10.33
C ASN A 181 -12.42 2.49 -10.43
N ILE A 182 -11.36 1.90 -10.99
CA ILE A 182 -10.03 2.57 -11.05
C ILE A 182 -9.83 3.28 -12.38
N LYS A 183 -9.82 4.62 -12.33
CA LYS A 183 -9.41 5.47 -13.46
C LYS A 183 -7.90 5.78 -13.44
N ASN A 184 -7.33 5.96 -12.26
CA ASN A 184 -5.91 6.24 -12.06
C ASN A 184 -5.43 5.62 -10.73
N PHE A 185 -4.27 4.96 -10.73
CA PHE A 185 -3.65 4.40 -9.51
C PHE A 185 -2.81 5.43 -8.74
N LEU A 186 -2.40 6.52 -9.40
CA LEU A 186 -1.38 7.47 -8.93
C LEU A 186 -1.96 8.84 -8.55
N GLU A 187 -3.27 9.06 -8.76
CA GLU A 187 -3.93 10.32 -8.47
C GLU A 187 -5.32 10.09 -7.91
N GLU A 188 -5.56 10.67 -6.72
CA GLU A 188 -6.75 10.51 -5.88
C GLU A 188 -7.42 9.13 -6.02
N PRO A 189 -6.68 8.02 -5.78
CA PRO A 189 -7.31 6.70 -5.84
C PRO A 189 -8.38 6.55 -4.74
N HIS A 190 -8.34 7.41 -3.72
CA HIS A 190 -9.09 7.34 -2.46
C HIS A 190 -10.47 7.99 -2.54
N SER A 191 -11.50 7.31 -2.02
CA SER A 191 -12.78 7.96 -1.64
C SER A 191 -12.65 8.90 -0.45
N GLY A 192 -11.65 8.69 0.41
CA GLY A 192 -11.28 9.58 1.52
C GLY A 192 -10.40 8.87 2.55
N ILE A 193 -9.51 9.62 3.22
CA ILE A 193 -8.74 9.12 4.37
C ILE A 193 -9.50 9.42 5.65
N ALA A 194 -10.47 8.57 6.00
CA ALA A 194 -11.11 8.62 7.30
C ALA A 194 -10.11 8.16 8.38
N SER A 195 -9.57 9.12 9.13
CA SER A 195 -8.59 8.92 10.19
C SER A 195 -9.04 9.67 11.44
N GLN A 196 -9.01 9.00 12.59
CA GLN A 196 -9.23 9.65 13.90
C GLN A 196 -8.11 10.64 14.28
N ILE A 197 -7.03 10.69 13.49
CA ILE A 197 -5.84 11.50 13.74
C ILE A 197 -5.53 12.33 12.49
N ARG A 198 -5.40 13.63 12.66
CA ARG A 198 -4.80 14.55 11.68
C ARG A 198 -3.29 14.60 11.93
N LEU A 199 -2.51 14.63 10.85
CA LEU A 199 -1.05 14.73 10.88
C LEU A 199 -0.64 15.90 9.98
N ASP A 200 0.04 16.90 10.54
CA ASP A 200 0.17 18.21 9.88
C ASP A 200 1.28 18.31 8.82
N ALA A 201 2.10 17.25 8.67
CA ALA A 201 3.24 17.22 7.75
C ALA A 201 3.42 15.87 7.04
N VAL A 202 2.38 15.41 6.33
CA VAL A 202 2.41 14.16 5.52
C VAL A 202 2.76 14.46 4.06
N VAL A 203 3.69 13.70 3.49
CA VAL A 203 3.90 13.69 2.03
C VAL A 203 2.85 12.80 1.39
N ASP A 204 1.92 13.39 0.64
CA ASP A 204 0.95 12.71 -0.20
C ASP A 204 1.14 13.10 -1.68
N LEU A 205 1.72 12.18 -2.45
CA LEU A 205 1.89 12.32 -3.90
C LEU A 205 0.68 11.83 -4.71
N THR A 206 -0.31 11.20 -4.05
CA THR A 206 -1.57 10.82 -4.69
C THR A 206 -2.53 12.01 -4.83
N HIS A 207 -2.44 13.01 -3.97
CA HIS A 207 -3.25 14.23 -4.06
C HIS A 207 -3.02 14.99 -5.39
N LYS A 208 -4.06 15.57 -6.02
CA LYS A 208 -3.97 16.30 -7.30
C LYS A 208 -2.90 17.39 -7.33
N LYS A 209 -2.78 18.18 -6.24
CA LYS A 209 -1.75 19.24 -6.12
C LYS A 209 -0.30 18.72 -6.30
N SER A 210 -0.06 17.43 -6.10
CA SER A 210 1.25 16.79 -6.26
C SER A 210 1.55 16.37 -7.72
N ALA A 211 0.65 16.59 -8.68
CA ALA A 211 0.85 16.28 -10.10
C ALA A 211 2.12 16.93 -10.68
N GLN A 212 2.38 18.20 -10.37
CA GLN A 212 3.58 18.90 -10.85
C GLN A 212 4.87 18.31 -10.24
N ASN A 213 4.85 17.93 -8.95
CA ASN A 213 5.99 17.28 -8.30
C ASN A 213 6.29 15.91 -8.97
N LYS A 214 5.25 15.11 -9.28
CA LYS A 214 5.40 13.83 -10.02
C LYS A 214 6.02 14.03 -11.41
N LYS A 215 5.64 15.09 -12.14
CA LYS A 215 6.25 15.45 -13.45
C LYS A 215 7.73 15.84 -13.30
N ILE A 216 8.05 16.70 -12.33
CA ILE A 216 9.41 17.13 -12.03
C ILE A 216 10.32 15.95 -11.70
N GLN A 217 9.85 15.01 -10.87
CA GLN A 217 10.61 13.80 -10.53
C GLN A 217 11.01 12.99 -11.78
N LEU A 218 10.11 12.87 -12.78
CA LEU A 218 10.42 12.17 -14.03
C LEU A 218 11.47 12.89 -14.87
N VAL A 219 11.37 14.23 -15.00
CA VAL A 219 12.35 15.02 -15.76
C VAL A 219 13.73 14.92 -15.10
N LEU A 220 13.79 15.11 -13.78
CA LEU A 220 15.02 15.00 -12.99
C LEU A 220 15.69 13.64 -13.17
N VAL A 221 14.91 12.56 -13.13
CA VAL A 221 15.39 11.18 -13.29
C VAL A 221 16.04 10.92 -14.65
N LYS A 222 15.61 11.61 -15.71
CA LYS A 222 16.21 11.49 -17.05
C LYS A 222 17.56 12.22 -17.15
N ASN A 223 17.80 13.27 -16.38
CA ASN A 223 19.11 13.94 -16.32
C ASN A 223 19.96 13.46 -15.14
N LYS A 224 20.88 12.53 -15.44
CA LYS A 224 21.84 11.98 -14.46
C LYS A 224 22.62 13.07 -13.69
N LYS A 225 23.07 14.13 -14.37
CA LYS A 225 23.90 15.19 -13.74
C LYS A 225 23.09 15.96 -12.70
N ASP A 226 21.92 16.45 -13.09
CA ASP A 226 21.02 17.22 -12.23
C ASP A 226 20.53 16.39 -11.04
N LEU A 227 20.26 15.10 -11.24
CA LEU A 227 19.84 14.17 -10.19
C LEU A 227 20.91 14.04 -9.10
N TYR A 228 22.17 13.71 -9.45
CA TYR A 228 23.24 13.62 -8.46
C TYR A 228 23.55 14.96 -7.80
N HIS A 229 23.52 16.07 -8.56
CA HIS A 229 23.74 17.40 -8.01
C HIS A 229 22.67 17.78 -6.97
N ASN A 230 21.39 17.56 -7.26
CA ASN A 230 20.30 17.80 -6.32
C ASN A 230 20.39 16.91 -5.07
N LEU A 231 20.74 15.63 -5.24
CA LEU A 231 20.92 14.71 -4.12
C LEU A 231 22.14 15.07 -3.27
N GLN A 232 23.22 15.57 -3.86
CA GLN A 232 24.38 16.11 -3.13
C GLN A 232 24.00 17.36 -2.33
N ILE A 233 23.24 18.29 -2.90
CA ILE A 233 22.72 19.47 -2.17
C ILE A 233 21.86 19.04 -0.97
N LEU A 234 21.01 18.02 -1.12
CA LEU A 234 20.20 17.48 -0.03
C LEU A 234 21.01 16.67 1.01
N SER A 235 22.18 16.15 0.62
CA SER A 235 23.10 15.41 1.52
C SER A 235 24.08 16.31 2.26
N GLN A 236 24.30 17.54 1.79
CA GLN A 236 25.15 18.49 2.51
C GLN A 236 24.41 18.99 3.76
N PRO A 237 25.03 18.99 4.96
CA PRO A 237 24.50 19.78 6.07
C PRO A 237 24.40 21.23 5.59
N LYS A 238 23.27 21.90 5.90
CA LYS A 238 22.89 23.22 5.35
C LYS A 238 24.10 24.18 5.30
N ASN A 239 24.69 24.32 4.11
CA ASN A 239 25.91 25.10 3.95
C ASN A 239 25.56 26.59 4.10
N PRO A 240 26.02 27.30 5.14
CA PRO A 240 25.38 28.55 5.62
C PRO A 240 25.68 29.80 4.77
N TYR A 241 26.19 29.64 3.55
CA TYR A 241 26.72 30.72 2.70
C TYR A 241 25.70 31.36 1.73
N TYR A 242 24.42 30.99 1.80
CA TYR A 242 23.35 31.69 1.08
C TYR A 242 22.25 32.13 2.06
N PHE A 243 22.43 33.35 2.58
CA PHE A 243 21.59 34.10 3.52
C PHE A 243 21.50 33.58 4.96
N LYS A 244 22.12 34.34 5.89
CA LYS A 244 21.88 34.24 7.34
C LYS A 244 20.55 34.93 7.69
N ILE A 245 19.49 34.15 7.83
CA ILE A 245 18.31 34.53 8.61
C ILE A 245 18.31 33.67 9.87
N LEU A 246 18.61 34.28 11.02
CA LEU A 246 18.49 33.63 12.32
C LEU A 246 17.02 33.57 12.71
N ASN A 247 16.36 32.45 12.41
CA ASN A 247 15.03 32.18 12.91
C ASN A 247 15.14 31.18 14.08
N LEU A 248 14.88 31.66 15.29
CA LEU A 248 14.88 30.89 16.53
C LEU A 248 13.42 30.65 16.99
N PRO A 249 12.71 29.67 16.43
CA PRO A 249 11.42 29.27 16.98
C PRO A 249 11.64 28.69 18.39
N GLY A 250 10.84 29.13 19.36
CA GLY A 250 10.86 28.66 20.76
C GLY A 250 10.29 27.24 20.94
N ILE A 251 10.69 26.30 20.09
CA ILE A 251 10.26 24.90 20.09
C ILE A 251 11.52 24.04 20.07
N GLU A 252 11.73 23.24 21.12
CA GLU A 252 12.83 22.30 21.18
C GLU A 252 12.65 21.19 20.12
N PHE A 253 13.42 21.28 19.04
CA PHE A 253 13.54 20.17 18.08
C PHE A 253 14.52 19.13 18.62
N SER A 254 13.99 18.01 19.10
CA SER A 254 14.86 16.93 19.61
C SER A 254 15.78 16.33 18.54
N HIS A 255 15.36 16.25 17.27
CA HIS A 255 16.17 15.84 16.10
C HIS A 255 15.65 16.52 14.80
N HIS A 256 16.54 16.88 13.86
CA HIS A 256 16.13 17.38 12.52
C HIS A 256 16.04 16.22 11.50
N PRO A 257 14.87 15.92 10.88
CA PRO A 257 14.65 14.65 10.15
C PRO A 257 15.49 14.38 8.89
N VAL A 258 16.26 15.37 8.42
CA VAL A 258 16.93 15.35 7.11
C VAL A 258 18.31 14.68 7.17
N GLU A 259 18.98 14.70 8.31
CA GLU A 259 20.43 14.47 8.43
C GLU A 259 20.88 13.04 8.08
N ASN A 260 20.00 12.04 8.24
CA ASN A 260 20.35 10.62 8.05
C ASN A 260 19.63 9.93 6.87
N GLU A 261 18.81 10.65 6.07
CA GLU A 261 18.02 10.01 4.99
C GLU A 261 18.78 9.87 3.65
N PHE A 262 19.78 10.72 3.37
CA PHE A 262 20.28 10.95 2.00
C PHE A 262 21.55 10.20 1.59
N LEU A 263 22.32 9.63 2.54
CA LEU A 263 23.59 8.93 2.26
C LEU A 263 23.52 7.41 2.41
N ASN A 264 22.33 6.81 2.22
CA ASN A 264 22.15 5.36 2.37
C ASN A 264 22.56 4.57 1.10
N PRO A 265 23.40 3.52 1.18
CA PRO A 265 23.73 2.66 0.03
C PRO A 265 22.51 2.06 -0.70
N GLN A 266 21.40 1.86 0.00
CA GLN A 266 20.14 1.38 -0.59
C GLN A 266 19.50 2.44 -1.51
N LEU A 267 19.61 3.72 -1.18
CA LEU A 267 19.14 4.83 -2.00
C LEU A 267 19.96 4.90 -3.29
N ASN A 268 21.29 4.82 -3.19
CA ASN A 268 22.19 4.79 -4.35
C ASN A 268 21.92 3.57 -5.27
N LYS A 269 21.68 2.38 -4.70
CA LYS A 269 21.28 1.20 -5.47
C LYS A 269 19.94 1.40 -6.21
N ALA A 270 18.97 2.08 -5.60
CA ALA A 270 17.70 2.41 -6.25
C ALA A 270 17.88 3.45 -7.37
N ILE A 271 18.66 4.51 -7.14
CA ILE A 271 18.98 5.55 -8.13
C ILE A 271 19.70 4.95 -9.34
N ASN A 272 20.70 4.09 -9.14
CA ASN A 272 21.41 3.45 -10.23
C ASN A 272 20.46 2.60 -11.11
N LYS A 273 19.53 1.86 -10.49
CA LYS A 273 18.49 1.11 -11.23
C LYS A 273 17.53 2.03 -11.98
N ILE A 274 17.14 3.16 -11.39
CA ILE A 274 16.33 4.18 -12.06
C ILE A 274 17.04 4.73 -13.31
N ILE A 275 18.34 5.07 -13.20
CA ILE A 275 19.16 5.60 -14.30
C ILE A 275 19.34 4.57 -15.42
N ILE A 276 19.51 3.30 -15.08
CA ILE A 276 19.62 2.19 -16.05
C ILE A 276 18.28 1.98 -16.77
N ASN A 277 17.17 1.92 -16.01
CA ASN A 277 15.84 1.61 -16.55
C ASN A 277 15.19 2.77 -17.33
N LYS A 278 15.64 4.02 -17.14
CA LYS A 278 15.13 5.24 -17.78
C LYS A 278 13.59 5.30 -17.88
N PRO A 279 12.85 5.32 -16.77
CA PRO A 279 11.39 5.19 -16.78
C PRO A 279 10.69 6.36 -17.50
N ASP A 280 9.81 6.03 -18.44
CA ASP A 280 9.05 7.02 -19.22
C ASP A 280 7.86 7.63 -18.45
N SER A 281 7.35 6.92 -17.44
CA SER A 281 6.18 7.31 -16.65
C SER A 281 6.44 7.19 -15.16
N PHE A 282 5.68 7.93 -14.35
CA PHE A 282 5.79 7.91 -12.89
C PHE A 282 5.44 6.52 -12.33
N GLU A 283 4.59 5.77 -13.04
CA GLU A 283 4.28 4.38 -12.73
C GLU A 283 5.49 3.46 -12.93
N LYS A 284 6.19 3.56 -14.06
CA LYS A 284 7.44 2.82 -14.31
C LYS A 284 8.55 3.20 -13.31
N LEU A 285 8.64 4.49 -12.95
CA LEU A 285 9.55 4.96 -11.90
C LEU A 285 9.23 4.29 -10.57
N LEU A 286 7.97 4.38 -10.12
CA LEU A 286 7.51 3.78 -8.89
C LEU A 286 7.74 2.27 -8.89
N MET A 287 7.46 1.58 -9.99
CA MET A 287 7.60 0.13 -10.13
C MET A 287 9.04 -0.39 -10.22
N THR A 288 10.03 0.50 -10.44
CA THR A 288 11.44 0.10 -10.50
C THR A 288 11.90 -0.59 -9.20
N VAL A 289 12.70 -1.65 -9.33
CA VAL A 289 13.12 -2.49 -8.20
C VAL A 289 14.02 -1.70 -7.24
N GLY A 290 13.67 -1.71 -5.95
CA GLY A 290 14.37 -0.93 -4.91
C GLY A 290 13.81 0.47 -4.69
N VAL A 291 12.95 0.98 -5.58
CA VAL A 291 12.23 2.25 -5.35
C VAL A 291 11.13 2.02 -4.31
N GLY A 292 11.15 2.82 -3.25
CA GLY A 292 10.15 2.86 -2.19
C GLY A 292 10.09 4.25 -1.53
N ALA A 293 9.43 4.37 -0.37
CA ALA A 293 9.13 5.65 0.28
C ALA A 293 10.33 6.60 0.38
N ARG A 294 11.51 6.12 0.83
CA ARG A 294 12.73 6.93 0.96
C ARG A 294 13.22 7.50 -0.37
N THR A 295 13.25 6.67 -1.43
CA THR A 295 13.64 7.12 -2.79
C THR A 295 12.68 8.17 -3.31
N ILE A 296 11.37 7.93 -3.19
CA ILE A 296 10.33 8.85 -3.63
C ILE A 296 10.38 10.17 -2.83
N ARG A 297 10.65 10.11 -1.51
CA ARG A 297 10.85 11.28 -0.63
C ARG A 297 12.07 12.10 -1.02
N ALA A 298 13.17 11.45 -1.36
CA ALA A 298 14.38 12.12 -1.81
C ALA A 298 14.13 12.84 -3.13
N LEU A 299 13.55 12.15 -4.11
CA LEU A 299 13.18 12.71 -5.41
C LEU A 299 12.16 13.86 -5.29
N SER A 300 11.15 13.76 -4.41
CA SER A 300 10.15 14.82 -4.21
C SER A 300 10.71 16.09 -3.57
N ARG A 301 11.87 16.00 -2.89
CA ARG A 301 12.57 17.12 -2.24
C ARG A 301 13.66 17.75 -3.12
N CYS A 302 14.07 17.09 -4.21
CA CYS A 302 15.02 17.64 -5.16
C CYS A 302 14.47 18.95 -5.77
N ARG A 303 15.25 20.03 -5.75
CA ARG A 303 14.92 21.35 -6.30
C ARG A 303 15.05 21.39 -7.83
N GLY A 304 14.51 20.39 -8.53
CA GLY A 304 14.27 20.51 -9.97
C GLY A 304 13.08 21.43 -10.21
N TYR A 305 13.25 22.52 -10.96
CA TYR A 305 12.15 23.28 -11.59
C TYR A 305 11.00 23.77 -10.68
N LEU A 306 11.25 24.02 -9.39
CA LEU A 306 10.29 24.71 -8.51
C LEU A 306 10.41 26.26 -8.56
N TRP A 307 11.45 26.77 -9.23
CA TRP A 307 11.76 28.20 -9.36
C TRP A 307 12.44 28.51 -10.72
N ARG A 308 11.71 28.29 -11.81
CA ARG A 308 11.91 28.91 -13.12
C ARG A 308 10.54 29.12 -13.76
#